data_AF-A0A7C1MJB9-F1
#
_entry.id   AF-A0A7C1MJB9-F1
#
_cell.length_a   1.000
_cell.length_b   1.000
_cell.length_c   1.000
_cell.angle_alpha   90.00
_cell.angle_beta   90.00
_cell.angle_gamma   90.00
#
_symmetry.space_group_name_H-M   'P 1'
#
loop_
_entity.id
_entity.type
_entity.pdbx_description
1 polymer ?
#
loop_
_entity_poly.entity_id
_entity_poly.type
_entity_poly.pdbx_seq_one_letter_code
_entity_poly.pdbx_strand_id
1 'polypeptide(L)' 'MAKKPAANKKIAQIYIWTGVNRSGKKIKGEMEGQSPTYIGATLRRQGIKPGKIRKKPKNLLGRARKITTK' A
#
# COMPACT_ATOMS: atom_id res chain seq x y z
N MET A 1 32.80 -3.71 -12.16
CA MET A 1 31.88 -4.87 -12.13
C MET A 1 30.79 -4.64 -11.08
N ALA A 2 29.54 -4.80 -11.51
CA ALA A 2 28.34 -4.37 -10.80
C ALA A 2 28.00 -5.27 -9.59
N LYS A 3 27.75 -4.67 -8.42
CA LYS A 3 27.08 -5.34 -7.30
C LYS A 3 25.57 -5.31 -7.54
N LYS A 4 25.02 -6.43 -8.00
CA LYS A 4 23.58 -6.71 -8.08
C LYS A 4 23.23 -7.61 -6.90
N PRO A 5 22.71 -7.11 -5.76
CA PRO A 5 22.43 -7.98 -4.63
C PRO A 5 21.09 -8.70 -4.82
N ALA A 6 21.18 -10.02 -4.62
CA ALA A 6 20.17 -11.04 -4.44
C ALA A 6 18.70 -10.59 -4.31
N ALA A 7 17.88 -11.14 -5.21
CA ALA A 7 16.43 -11.18 -5.10
C ALA A 7 16.01 -12.07 -3.92
N ASN A 8 16.14 -11.54 -2.71
CA ASN A 8 15.41 -12.07 -1.56
C ASN A 8 13.92 -11.89 -1.89
N LYS A 9 13.19 -13.01 -1.99
CA LYS A 9 11.77 -13.11 -2.34
C LYS A 9 10.94 -12.45 -1.24
N LYS A 10 10.95 -11.11 -1.20
CA LYS A 10 10.12 -10.32 -0.31
C LYS A 10 8.68 -10.54 -0.75
N ILE A 11 7.92 -11.20 0.11
CA ILE A 11 6.49 -11.40 -0.03
C ILE A 11 5.87 -10.03 -0.35
N ALA A 12 5.36 -9.86 -1.57
CA ALA A 12 4.70 -8.63 -1.97
C ALA A 12 3.47 -8.45 -1.08
N GLN A 13 3.47 -7.38 -0.28
CA GLN A 13 2.31 -7.03 0.54
C GLN A 13 1.47 -6.03 -0.24
N ILE A 14 0.16 -6.17 -0.18
CA ILE A 14 -0.77 -5.18 -0.73
C ILE A 14 -0.80 -3.98 0.22
N TYR A 15 -0.56 -2.79 -0.32
CA TYR A 15 -0.67 -1.51 0.39
C TYR A 15 -1.82 -0.71 -0.20
N ILE A 16 -2.67 -0.16 0.66
CA ILE A 16 -3.67 0.83 0.29
C ILE A 16 -3.01 2.19 0.36
N TRP A 17 -3.07 2.95 -0.72
CA TRP A 17 -2.49 4.28 -0.79
C TRP A 17 -3.52 5.31 -1.24
N THR A 18 -3.33 6.54 -0.79
CA THR A 18 -4.02 7.73 -1.27
C THR A 18 -2.99 8.73 -1.75
N GLY A 19 -3.31 9.48 -2.78
CA GLY A 19 -2.43 10.49 -3.33
C GLY A 19 -3.20 11.53 -4.14
N VAL A 20 -2.48 12.53 -4.61
CA VAL A 20 -3.02 13.59 -5.46
C VAL A 20 -2.29 13.56 -6.78
N ASN A 21 -3.03 13.46 -7.89
CA ASN A 21 -2.43 13.50 -9.22
C ASN A 21 -2.03 14.94 -9.61
N ARG A 22 -1.36 15.12 -10.75
CA ARG A 22 -0.97 16.44 -11.24
C ARG A 22 -2.16 17.38 -11.50
N SER A 23 -3.35 16.83 -11.74
CA SER A 23 -4.61 17.57 -11.89
C SER A 23 -5.25 17.99 -10.57
N GLY A 24 -4.61 17.73 -9.42
CA GLY A 24 -5.15 18.07 -8.10
C GLY A 24 -6.26 17.12 -7.60
N LYS A 25 -6.57 16.06 -8.35
CA LYS A 25 -7.60 15.08 -7.95
C LYS A 25 -7.01 14.10 -6.95
N LYS A 26 -7.73 13.89 -5.84
CA LYS A 26 -7.45 12.85 -4.86
C LYS A 26 -7.77 11.49 -5.47
N ILE A 27 -6.76 10.65 -5.59
CA ILE A 27 -6.86 9.28 -6.06
C ILE A 27 -6.47 8.33 -4.94
N LYS A 28 -7.12 7.17 -4.94
CA LYS A 28 -6.88 6.10 -3.98
C LYS A 28 -6.77 4.80 -4.75
N GLY A 29 -5.89 3.92 -4.31
CA GLY A 29 -5.67 2.65 -4.97
C GLY A 29 -5.00 1.66 -4.04
N GLU A 30 -4.91 0.43 -4.50
CA GLU A 30 -4.13 -0.61 -3.86
C GLU A 30 -2.92 -0.88 -4.75
N MET A 31 -1.75 -1.10 -4.15
CA MET A 31 -0.55 -1.44 -4.90
C MET A 31 0.29 -2.43 -4.10
N GLU A 32 0.80 -3.43 -4.79
CA GLU A 32 1.69 -4.43 -4.24
C GLU A 32 3.11 -3.90 -4.19
N GLY A 33 3.78 -4.12 -3.06
CA GLY A 33 5.14 -3.63 -2.89
C GLY A 33 5.87 -4.29 -1.73
N GLN A 34 7.18 -4.04 -1.72
CA GLN A 34 8.06 -4.55 -0.68
C GLN A 34 7.99 -3.71 0.61
N SER A 35 7.69 -2.41 0.49
CA SER A 35 7.65 -1.46 1.60
C SER A 35 6.73 -0.27 1.27
N PRO A 36 6.23 0.47 2.27
CA PRO A 36 5.47 1.69 2.01
C PRO A 36 6.33 2.77 1.32
N THR A 37 7.65 2.76 1.55
CA THR A 37 8.60 3.64 0.85
C THR A 37 8.70 3.32 -0.64
N TYR A 38 8.68 2.03 -1.02
CA TYR A 38 8.66 1.60 -2.41
C TYR A 38 7.38 2.08 -3.12
N ILE A 39 6.22 1.89 -2.49
CA ILE A 39 4.94 2.37 -3.02
C ILE A 39 4.97 3.88 -3.22
N GLY A 40 5.43 4.63 -2.22
CA GLY A 40 5.55 6.09 -2.31
C GLY A 40 6.50 6.55 -3.43
N ALA A 41 7.61 5.83 -3.65
CA ALA A 41 8.53 6.12 -4.75
C ALA A 41 7.87 5.85 -6.12
N THR A 42 7.16 4.73 -6.26
CA THR A 42 6.41 4.39 -7.48
C THR A 42 5.34 5.44 -7.79
N LEU A 43 4.59 5.90 -6.79
CA LEU A 43 3.60 6.96 -6.95
C LEU A 43 4.23 8.27 -7.43
N ARG A 44 5.36 8.68 -6.83
CA ARG A 44 6.09 9.88 -7.29
C ARG A 44 6.57 9.74 -8.73
N ARG A 45 7.08 8.57 -9.13
CA ARG A 45 7.47 8.29 -10.53
C ARG A 45 6.29 8.37 -11.50
N GLN A 46 5.09 8.01 -11.05
CA GLN A 46 3.85 8.14 -11.82
C GLN A 46 3.26 9.57 -11.80
N GLY A 47 3.93 10.53 -11.14
CA GLY A 47 3.44 11.90 -11.02
C GLY A 47 2.30 12.07 -10.00
N ILE A 48 2.19 11.13 -9.05
CA ILE A 48 1.21 11.14 -7.97
C ILE A 48 1.94 11.53 -6.68
N LYS A 49 1.46 12.57 -6.00
CA LYS A 49 1.95 12.95 -4.66
C LYS A 49 1.33 12.00 -3.63
N PRO A 50 2.10 11.10 -2.98
CA PRO A 50 1.55 10.19 -1.98
C PRO A 50 1.11 10.97 -0.73
N GLY A 51 -0.08 10.68 -0.23
CA GLY A 51 -0.65 11.22 1.00
C GLY A 51 -0.54 10.24 2.16
N LYS A 52 -1.38 9.20 2.17
CA LYS A 52 -1.33 8.12 3.18
C LYS A 52 -1.04 6.79 2.50
N ILE A 53 -0.08 6.04 3.03
CA ILE A 53 0.25 4.67 2.59
C ILE A 53 0.09 3.76 3.79
N ARG A 54 -0.84 2.80 3.71
CA ARG A 54 -1.12 1.85 4.78
C ARG A 54 -0.98 0.44 4.23
N LYS A 55 -0.36 -0.46 5.00
CA LYS A 55 -0.44 -1.90 4.71
C LYS A 55 -1.92 -2.28 4.71
N LYS A 56 -2.38 -3.04 3.71
CA LYS A 56 -3.71 -3.63 3.78
C LYS A 56 -3.73 -4.47 5.06
N PRO A 57 -4.53 -4.10 6.07
CA PRO A 57 -4.59 -4.91 7.26
C PRO A 57 -5.03 -6.30 6.80
N LYS A 58 -4.29 -7.34 7.19
CA LYS A 58 -4.80 -8.70 7.10
C LYS A 58 -6.06 -8.67 7.96
N ASN A 59 -7.23 -8.64 7.33
CA ASN A 59 -8.47 -8.37 8.04
C ASN A 59 -8.55 -9.32 9.23
N LEU A 60 -8.40 -8.80 10.46
CA LEU A 60 -8.92 -9.45 11.66
C LEU A 60 -10.46 -9.34 11.63
N LEU A 61 -11.09 -9.61 10.47
CA LEU A 61 -12.53 -9.81 10.33
C LEU A 61 -12.83 -11.19 10.93
N GLY A 62 -12.77 -11.25 12.26
CA GLY A 62 -12.88 -12.51 12.98
C GLY A 62 -13.05 -12.36 14.49
N ARG A 63 -13.42 -11.20 15.04
CA ARG A 63 -13.82 -11.12 16.45
C ARG A 63 -15.03 -10.23 16.69
N ALA A 64 -16.14 -10.94 16.90
CA ALA A 64 -17.30 -10.58 17.70
C ALA A 64 -18.25 -9.49 17.20
N ARG A 65 -19.07 -9.80 16.18
CA ARG A 65 -20.48 -9.42 16.27
C ARG A 65 -21.15 -10.37 17.27
N LYS A 66 -21.20 -9.99 18.54
CA LYS A 66 -22.11 -10.62 19.50
C LYS A 66 -23.50 -10.09 19.19
N ILE A 67 -24.22 -10.77 18.30
CA ILE A 67 -25.67 -10.66 18.21
C ILE A 67 -26.22 -11.18 19.53
N THR A 68 -26.76 -10.30 20.37
CA THR A 68 -27.64 -10.69 21.45
C THR A 68 -28.97 -10.00 21.21
N THR A 69 -29.94 -10.79 20.76
CA THR A 69 -31.35 -10.47 20.84
C THR A 69 -31.80 -10.67 22.29
N LYS A 70 -32.56 -9.73 22.84
CA LYS A 70 -33.61 -9.99 23.83
C LYS A 70 -34.73 -8.99 23.61
#